data_AF-A0A838D8X0-F1
#
_entry.id   AF-A0A838D8X0-F1
#
_cell.length_a   1.000
_cell.length_b   1.000
_cell.length_c   1.000
_cell.angle_alpha   90.00
_cell.angle_beta   90.00
_cell.angle_gamma   90.00
#
_symmetry.space_group_name_H-M   'P 1'
#
loop_
_entity.id
_entity.type
_entity.pdbx_description
1 polymer ?
#
loop_
_entity_poly.entity_id
_entity_poly.type
_entity_poly.pdbx_seq_one_letter_code
_entity_poly.pdbx_strand_id
1 'polypeptide(L)'
;LGTSHKHFIDQFRRQVGLTPKLFCRIQRFQRVLSEVTSRRSVDWADLACSCGYFDQAHFVRDFQEFSGLNPTAYAIAPPEYPNVVPVAEPT
;
A
#
# COMPACT_ATOMS: atom_id res chain seq x y z
N LEU A 1 24.75 7.23 -1.38
CA LEU A 1 24.23 8.62 -1.36
C LEU A 1 25.07 9.60 -0.53
N GLY A 2 26.16 9.23 0.15
CA GLY A 2 27.09 10.21 0.76
C GLY A 2 26.53 11.09 1.90
N THR A 3 25.26 10.93 2.28
CA THR A 3 24.58 11.68 3.35
C THR A 3 24.32 10.81 4.58
N SER A 4 24.19 11.42 5.75
CA SER A 4 23.70 10.72 6.94
C SER A 4 22.23 10.30 6.77
N HIS A 5 21.82 9.24 7.48
CA HIS A 5 20.45 8.70 7.42
C HIS A 5 19.39 9.75 7.79
N LYS A 6 19.64 10.54 8.84
CA LYS A 6 18.76 11.64 9.26
C LYS A 6 18.62 12.69 8.17
N HIS A 7 19.74 13.15 7.61
CA HIS A 7 19.72 14.18 6.57
C HIS A 7 18.96 13.70 5.33
N PHE A 8 19.13 12.43 4.94
CA PHE A 8 18.38 11.85 3.83
C PHE A 8 16.87 11.86 4.09
N ILE A 9 16.41 11.40 5.27
CA ILE A 9 14.98 11.39 5.62
C ILE A 9 14.41 12.81 5.62
N ASP A 10 15.13 13.78 6.18
CA ASP A 10 14.68 15.18 6.25
C ASP A 10 14.54 15.77 4.84
N GLN A 11 15.52 15.55 3.96
CA GLN A 11 15.45 16.00 2.57
C GLN A 11 14.34 15.31 1.79
N PHE A 12 14.21 13.98 1.92
CA PHE A 12 13.15 13.22 1.26
C PHE A 12 11.77 13.72 1.69
N ARG A 13 11.57 13.95 2.99
CA ARG A 13 10.30 14.47 3.50
C ARG A 13 10.01 15.88 3.00
N ARG A 14 11.02 16.74 2.87
CA ARG A 14 10.84 18.09 2.30
C ARG A 14 10.42 18.05 0.83
N GLN A 15 10.93 17.10 0.07
CA GLN A 15 10.65 17.00 -1.37
C GLN A 15 9.38 16.21 -1.70
N VAL A 16 9.11 15.12 -0.97
CA VAL A 16 8.03 14.17 -1.25
C VAL A 16 6.84 14.34 -0.28
N GLY A 17 7.03 15.00 0.86
CA GLY A 17 6.01 15.17 1.90
C GLY A 17 5.87 13.98 2.85
N LEU A 18 6.42 12.81 2.49
CA LEU A 18 6.34 11.57 3.27
C LEU A 18 7.71 11.13 3.79
N THR A 19 7.73 10.23 4.76
CA THR A 19 8.98 9.53 5.11
C THR A 19 9.31 8.49 4.03
N PRO A 20 10.60 8.17 3.79
CA PRO A 20 10.98 7.12 2.85
C PRO A 20 10.29 5.78 3.13
N LYS A 21 10.16 5.41 4.42
CA LYS A 21 9.51 4.17 4.83
C LYS A 21 8.03 4.13 4.43
N LEU A 22 7.28 5.20 4.69
CA LEU A 22 5.87 5.28 4.32
C LEU A 22 5.70 5.29 2.80
N PHE A 23 6.56 6.03 2.09
CA PHE A 23 6.56 6.04 0.63
C PHE A 23 6.76 4.62 0.06
N CYS A 24 7.75 3.87 0.56
CA CYS A 24 7.96 2.48 0.13
C CYS A 24 6.76 1.57 0.44
N ARG A 25 6.08 1.74 1.58
CA ARG A 25 4.84 1.00 1.89
C ARG A 25 3.75 1.29 0.87
N ILE A 26 3.53 2.56 0.54
CA ILE A 26 2.54 2.98 -0.47
C ILE A 26 2.90 2.40 -1.84
N GLN A 27 4.17 2.48 -2.26
CA GLN A 27 4.61 1.91 -3.54
C GLN A 27 4.34 0.40 -3.63
N ARG A 28 4.63 -0.36 -2.57
CA ARG A 28 4.30 -1.80 -2.53
C ARG A 28 2.80 -2.04 -2.62
N PHE A 29 2.02 -1.27 -1.88
CA PHE A 29 0.56 -1.40 -1.88
C PHE A 29 -0.05 -1.05 -3.25
N GLN A 30 0.41 0.02 -3.91
CA GLN A 30 -0.01 0.37 -5.27
C GLN A 30 0.31 -0.74 -6.27
N ARG A 31 1.45 -1.40 -6.12
CA ARG A 31 1.79 -2.59 -6.94
C ARG A 31 0.80 -3.73 -6.73
N VAL A 32 0.42 -4.01 -5.48
CA VAL A 32 -0.62 -5.00 -5.18
C VAL A 32 -1.93 -4.66 -5.91
N LEU A 33 -2.40 -3.41 -5.82
CA LEU A 33 -3.65 -3.00 -6.47
C LEU A 33 -3.61 -3.16 -7.99
N SER A 34 -2.48 -2.81 -8.62
CA SER A 34 -2.30 -2.98 -10.06
C SER A 34 -2.36 -4.45 -10.52
N GLU A 35 -1.91 -5.37 -9.67
CA GLU A 35 -1.90 -6.80 -9.97
C GLU A 35 -3.25 -7.45 -9.68
N VAL A 36 -3.92 -7.10 -8.56
CA VAL A 36 -5.23 -7.65 -8.18
C VAL A 36 -6.28 -7.38 -9.24
N THR A 37 -6.34 -6.15 -9.77
CA THR A 37 -7.35 -5.74 -10.76
C THR A 37 -7.26 -6.52 -12.09
N SER A 38 -6.12 -7.15 -12.37
CA SER A 38 -5.91 -7.94 -13.59
C SER A 38 -6.23 -9.44 -13.44
N ARG A 39 -6.54 -9.92 -12.22
CA ARG A 39 -6.62 -11.35 -11.91
C ARG A 39 -8.05 -11.80 -11.60
N ARG A 40 -8.47 -12.92 -12.20
CA ARG A 40 -9.76 -13.57 -11.90
C ARG A 40 -9.78 -14.25 -10.53
N SER A 41 -8.62 -14.69 -10.05
CA SER A 41 -8.40 -15.29 -8.74
C SER A 41 -7.03 -14.88 -8.21
N VAL A 42 -6.95 -14.53 -6.93
CA VAL A 42 -5.73 -14.02 -6.31
C VAL A 42 -5.23 -15.00 -5.25
N ASP A 43 -4.02 -15.52 -5.44
CA ASP A 43 -3.24 -16.08 -4.35
C ASP A 43 -2.58 -14.91 -3.59
N TRP A 44 -3.12 -14.60 -2.42
CA TRP A 44 -2.66 -13.46 -1.63
C TRP A 44 -1.27 -13.64 -1.05
N ALA A 45 -0.84 -14.87 -0.77
CA ALA A 45 0.47 -15.12 -0.20
C ALA A 45 1.56 -14.91 -1.26
N ASP A 46 1.36 -15.48 -2.45
CA ASP A 46 2.25 -15.29 -3.59
C ASP A 46 2.28 -13.81 -4.03
N LEU A 47 1.11 -13.17 -4.11
CA LEU A 47 1.04 -11.76 -4.48
C LEU A 47 1.76 -10.86 -3.46
N ALA A 48 1.57 -11.08 -2.16
CA ALA A 48 2.26 -10.32 -1.12
C ALA A 48 3.78 -10.49 -1.23
N CYS A 49 4.26 -11.73 -1.43
CA CYS A 49 5.68 -12.03 -1.58
C CYS A 49 6.27 -11.32 -2.81
N SER A 50 5.62 -11.44 -3.98
CA SER A 50 6.06 -10.80 -5.23
C SER A 50 6.04 -9.26 -5.17
N CYS A 51 5.19 -8.68 -4.31
CA CYS A 51 5.11 -7.24 -4.06
C CYS A 51 6.06 -6.75 -2.94
N GLY A 52 6.89 -7.63 -2.37
CA GLY A 52 7.93 -7.26 -1.40
C GLY A 52 7.45 -7.13 0.05
N TYR A 53 6.37 -7.83 0.40
CA TYR A 53 6.00 -8.04 1.80
C TYR A 53 6.80 -9.22 2.38
N PHE A 54 7.23 -9.05 3.63
CA PHE A 54 8.01 -10.07 4.34
C PHE A 54 7.12 -11.23 4.81
N ASP A 55 5.94 -10.90 5.32
CA ASP A 55 4.96 -11.87 5.84
C ASP A 55 3.53 -11.38 5.64
N GLN A 56 2.59 -12.28 5.92
CA GLN A 56 1.15 -12.01 5.82
C GLN A 56 0.67 -10.93 6.79
N ALA A 57 1.24 -10.83 8.00
CA ALA A 57 0.79 -9.87 9.00
C ALA A 57 1.10 -8.42 8.59
N HIS A 58 2.29 -8.18 8.02
CA HIS A 58 2.65 -6.91 7.41
C HIS A 58 1.79 -6.58 6.20
N PHE A 59 1.51 -7.57 5.35
CA PHE A 59 0.65 -7.40 4.19
C PHE A 59 -0.77 -6.99 4.59
N VAL A 60 -1.43 -7.76 5.45
CA VAL A 60 -2.81 -7.50 5.88
C VAL A 60 -2.91 -6.16 6.59
N ARG A 61 -1.93 -5.79 7.42
CA ARG A 61 -1.90 -4.49 8.10
C ARG A 61 -1.82 -3.34 7.11
N ASP A 62 -0.88 -3.36 6.17
CA ASP A 62 -0.76 -2.31 5.15
C ASP A 62 -2.01 -2.24 4.26
N PHE A 63 -2.55 -3.40 3.87
CA PHE A 63 -3.74 -3.48 3.02
C PHE A 63 -4.96 -2.85 3.71
N GLN A 64 -5.18 -3.17 4.99
CA GLN A 64 -6.27 -2.60 5.77
C GLN A 64 -6.06 -1.12 6.08
N GLU A 65 -4.83 -0.70 6.41
CA GLU A 65 -4.49 0.70 6.67
C GLU A 65 -4.75 1.59 5.44
N PHE A 66 -4.44 1.11 4.23
CA PHE A 66 -4.55 1.91 3.02
C PHE A 66 -5.86 1.77 2.25
N SER A 67 -6.53 0.60 2.29
CA SER A 67 -7.82 0.40 1.61
C SER A 67 -9.04 0.47 2.53
N GLY A 68 -8.85 0.38 3.85
CA GLY A 68 -9.94 0.18 4.81
C GLY A 68 -10.54 -1.24 4.81
N LEU A 69 -10.11 -2.11 3.90
CA LEU A 69 -10.62 -3.47 3.74
C LEU A 69 -9.50 -4.50 3.99
N ASN A 70 -9.88 -5.74 4.33
CA ASN A 70 -8.93 -6.84 4.23
C ASN A 70 -8.86 -7.34 2.77
N PRO A 71 -7.79 -8.07 2.37
CA PRO A 71 -7.59 -8.51 0.99
C PRO A 71 -8.77 -9.29 0.41
N THR A 72 -9.32 -10.25 1.16
CA THR A 72 -10.45 -11.08 0.70
C THR A 72 -11.70 -10.24 0.44
N ALA A 73 -12.02 -9.30 1.34
CA ALA A 73 -13.15 -8.39 1.15
C ALA A 73 -12.96 -7.51 -0.09
N TYR A 74 -11.74 -7.02 -0.32
CA TYR A 74 -11.40 -6.22 -1.49
C TYR A 74 -11.56 -7.00 -2.81
N ALA A 75 -11.18 -8.29 -2.87
CA ALA A 75 -11.38 -9.09 -4.08
C ALA A 75 -12.85 -9.39 -4.39
N ILE A 76 -13.71 -9.44 -3.37
CA ILE A 76 -15.15 -9.68 -3.55
C ILE A 76 -15.85 -8.42 -4.05
N ALA A 77 -15.51 -7.27 -3.45
CA ALA A 77 -16.14 -5.99 -3.74
C ALA A 77 -15.06 -4.89 -3.80
N PRO A 78 -14.28 -4.83 -4.88
CA PRO A 78 -13.31 -3.76 -5.05
C PRO A 78 -14.05 -2.42 -5.17
N PRO A 79 -13.54 -1.34 -4.55
CA PRO A 79 -14.11 -0.01 -4.73
C PRO A 79 -13.98 0.41 -6.20
N GLU A 80 -14.93 1.19 -6.70
CA GLU A 80 -14.94 1.72 -8.07
C GLU A 80 -13.63 2.46 -8.40
N TYR A 81 -13.07 3.14 -7.40
CA TYR A 81 -11.79 3.81 -7.50
C TYR A 81 -10.81 3.28 -6.44
N PRO A 82 -9.76 2.53 -6.83
CA PRO A 82 -8.85 1.85 -5.90
C PRO A 82 -7.99 2.79 -5.05
N ASN A 83 -7.90 4.07 -5.44
CA ASN A 83 -7.11 5.11 -4.79
C ASN A 83 -7.95 6.21 -4.15
N VAL A 84 -9.26 6.04 -4.05
CA VAL A 84 -10.16 7.04 -3.45
C VAL A 84 -10.49 6.60 -2.03
N VAL A 85 -10.13 7.44 -1.07
CA VAL A 85 -10.66 7.35 0.28
C VAL A 85 -12.06 7.98 0.24
N PRO A 86 -13.14 7.22 0.55
CA PRO A 86 -14.45 7.84 0.69
C PRO A 86 -14.40 8.79 1.88
N VAL A 87 -14.44 10.09 1.61
CA VAL A 87 -14.65 11.10 2.65
C VAL A 87 -16.11 10.94 3.06
N ALA A 88 -16.36 10.34 4.23
CA ALA A 88 -17.68 10.39 4.82
C ALA A 88 -18.07 11.86 4.93
N GLU A 89 -19.16 12.27 4.27
CA GLU A 89 -19.65 13.64 4.42
C GLU A 89 -19.91 13.91 5.89
N PRO A 90 -19.45 15.06 6.44
CA PRO A 90 -19.74 15.39 7.81
C PRO A 90 -21.25 15.62 7.95
N THR A 91 -21.88 14.78 8.77
CA THR A 91 -23.28 14.93 9.23
C THR A 91 -23.52 16.29 9.87
#